data_AF-A0A3D4JM62-F1
#
_entry.id   AF-A0A3D4JM62-F1
#
_cell.length_a   1.000
_cell.length_b   1.000
_cell.length_c   1.000
_cell.angle_alpha   90.00
_cell.angle_beta   90.00
_cell.angle_gamma   90.00
#
_symmetry.space_group_name_H-M   'P 1'
#
loop_
_entity.id
_entity.type
_entity.pdbx_description
1 polymer ?
#
loop_
_entity_poly.entity_id
_entity_poly.type
_entity_poly.pdbx_seq_one_letter_code
_entity_poly.pdbx_strand_id
1 'polypeptide(L)'
;MNENAVRKIADNGTDLIITVDNGISAIPEAELIAELGMKLIVTDHHQPGENLPRAAAVVNPHRSDCPSDFKELCGAGVVLKLISAIEGGDYECIIEQFGDIAAIATIGDVVSIKGENRYIVRKGLEMLKNTERLGLSALIEKCGIKNDNINSVSAAFMIVPRINASGRFASPKLAVELLMCENDEQAGIIADELNTLNNQRKQAENDIIALIEKQINENPQLLSKRVLVFRGDNWHHGVIGIVAARINEHFGKPCFIITDEADGMSRGSARSFGSFSVFKCLDFCSELLVKFGGHMGAGGFSVKTSDVEAFDNKIQEYAGLYHDTMPVFSVSADKVIMPDEINTENIRGLEVLEPFGEGNPEPLFIVNGAVVDNIISLSNGLHTKLVLKYGNTVFEALMFRTPPDTLSIRKGERWNFIVSFEINRYKGRESVSAKVRDYRKYGIKQSKYIESCDIYGRYLRNEINDASLYREICPSKAELTLVYKYLGNSLQNTDSMYFNLEPNGISLCKLKICLDIFRELGIVSLDLYNDTVRRIPVDGKVNLGNSEILRRLNESI
;
A
#
# COMPACT_ATOMS: atom_id res chain seq x y z
N MET A 1 -3.61 20.20 17.17
CA MET A 1 -3.13 21.08 18.27
C MET A 1 -3.46 20.41 19.60
N ASN A 2 -2.86 20.82 20.73
CA ASN A 2 -3.36 20.40 22.06
C ASN A 2 -3.24 21.54 23.08
N GLU A 3 -4.12 21.57 24.07
CA GLU A 3 -4.19 22.65 25.06
C GLU A 3 -2.90 22.80 25.90
N ASN A 4 -2.30 21.68 26.30
CA ASN A 4 -1.09 21.69 27.13
C ASN A 4 0.11 22.35 26.42
N ALA A 5 0.26 22.12 25.11
CA ALA A 5 1.28 22.77 24.31
C ALA A 5 0.99 24.26 24.13
N VAL A 6 -0.28 24.63 23.92
CA VAL A 6 -0.70 26.03 23.83
C VAL A 6 -0.32 26.80 25.10
N ARG A 7 -0.61 26.25 26.28
CA ARG A 7 -0.24 26.89 27.57
C ARG A 7 1.27 27.07 27.70
N LYS A 8 2.06 26.03 27.38
CA LYS A 8 3.53 26.13 27.38
C LYS A 8 4.07 27.19 26.41
N ILE A 9 3.46 27.31 25.23
CA ILE A 9 3.84 28.34 24.23
C ILE A 9 3.53 29.74 24.77
N ALA A 10 2.39 29.91 25.44
CA ALA A 10 2.04 31.16 26.11
C ALA A 10 3.01 31.51 27.25
N ASP A 11 3.36 30.53 28.08
CA ASP A 11 4.31 30.71 29.19
C ASP A 11 5.71 31.18 28.72
N ASN A 12 6.07 30.89 27.47
CA ASN A 12 7.31 31.36 26.85
C ASN A 12 7.22 32.82 26.35
N GLY A 13 6.09 33.52 26.54
CA GLY A 13 5.89 34.90 26.11
C GLY A 13 5.64 35.05 24.60
N THR A 14 5.05 34.04 23.97
CA THR A 14 4.74 34.07 22.53
C THR A 14 3.54 34.98 22.25
N ASP A 15 3.66 35.94 21.32
CA ASP A 15 2.55 36.83 20.93
C ASP A 15 1.75 36.33 19.71
N LEU A 16 2.36 35.50 18.86
CA LEU A 16 1.78 35.02 17.61
C LEU A 16 2.15 33.55 17.36
N ILE A 17 1.15 32.74 17.03
CA ILE A 17 1.29 31.36 16.58
C ILE A 17 0.89 31.29 15.12
N ILE A 18 1.76 30.73 14.28
CA ILE A 18 1.45 30.36 12.90
C ILE A 18 1.49 28.83 12.82
N THR A 19 0.36 28.20 12.49
CA THR A 19 0.33 26.75 12.30
C THR A 19 0.64 26.40 10.85
N VAL A 20 1.25 25.24 10.65
CA VAL A 20 1.50 24.64 9.35
C VAL A 20 0.92 23.23 9.37
N ASP A 21 0.15 22.89 8.35
CA ASP A 21 -0.41 21.55 8.13
C ASP A 21 -1.30 21.03 9.28
N ASN A 22 -1.88 21.95 10.04
CA ASN A 22 -2.74 21.65 11.18
C ASN A 22 -3.46 22.93 11.63
N GLY A 23 -4.57 22.76 12.35
CA GLY A 23 -5.26 23.85 13.03
C GLY A 23 -6.67 24.13 12.51
N ILE A 24 -7.04 23.68 11.31
CA ILE A 24 -8.36 23.98 10.74
C ILE A 24 -9.52 23.40 11.56
N SER A 25 -9.29 22.30 12.28
CA SER A 25 -10.28 21.65 13.15
C SER A 25 -10.02 21.88 14.64
N ALA A 26 -9.00 22.68 15.01
CA ALA A 26 -8.57 22.90 16.39
C ALA A 26 -9.35 24.06 17.05
N ILE A 27 -10.68 23.95 17.06
CA ILE A 27 -11.57 25.02 17.56
C ILE A 27 -11.32 25.31 19.05
N PRO A 28 -11.31 24.31 19.95
CA PRO A 28 -11.10 24.58 21.38
C PRO A 28 -9.73 25.19 21.67
N GLU A 29 -8.68 24.70 21.00
CA GLU A 29 -7.33 25.23 21.19
C GLU A 29 -7.19 26.65 20.63
N ALA A 30 -7.88 26.99 19.53
CA ALA A 30 -7.90 28.34 18.99
C ALA A 30 -8.57 29.34 19.94
N GLU A 31 -9.66 28.95 20.61
CA GLU A 31 -10.28 29.78 21.66
C GLU A 31 -9.32 29.98 22.84
N LEU A 32 -8.66 28.92 23.31
CA LEU A 32 -7.68 29.03 24.38
C LEU A 32 -6.52 29.97 24.02
N ILE A 33 -6.01 29.92 22.78
CA ILE A 33 -4.98 30.84 22.30
C ILE A 33 -5.44 32.30 22.42
N ALA A 34 -6.69 32.57 22.03
CA ALA A 34 -7.27 33.91 22.12
C ALA A 34 -7.49 34.36 23.58
N GLU A 35 -7.93 33.46 24.46
CA GLU A 35 -8.10 33.72 25.90
C GLU A 35 -6.76 34.06 26.59
N LEU A 36 -5.68 33.42 26.15
CA LEU A 36 -4.32 33.68 26.62
C LEU A 36 -3.69 34.94 26.00
N GLY A 37 -4.44 35.69 25.18
CA GLY A 37 -4.00 36.97 24.61
C GLY A 37 -3.09 36.85 23.37
N MET A 38 -2.89 35.66 22.84
CA MET A 38 -2.04 35.41 21.67
C MET A 38 -2.84 35.52 20.37
N LYS A 39 -2.16 35.82 19.26
CA LYS A 39 -2.74 35.75 17.91
C LYS A 39 -2.51 34.38 17.27
N LEU A 40 -3.46 33.92 16.47
CA LEU A 40 -3.36 32.69 15.69
C LEU A 40 -3.48 32.99 14.20
N ILE A 41 -2.57 32.46 13.38
CA ILE A 41 -2.71 32.32 11.94
C ILE A 41 -2.71 30.82 11.63
N VAL A 42 -3.73 30.34 10.95
CA VAL A 42 -3.81 28.93 10.53
C VAL A 42 -3.38 28.81 9.08
N THR A 43 -2.38 27.99 8.79
CA THR A 43 -2.11 27.51 7.41
C THR A 43 -2.30 26.00 7.37
N ASP A 44 -3.26 25.56 6.57
CA ASP A 44 -3.72 24.17 6.57
C ASP A 44 -4.33 23.83 5.19
N HIS A 45 -4.48 22.55 4.90
CA HIS A 45 -5.07 22.02 3.68
C HIS A 45 -6.09 20.90 3.95
N HIS A 46 -6.38 20.58 5.20
CA HIS A 46 -7.43 19.62 5.53
C HIS A 46 -8.83 20.22 5.29
N GLN A 47 -9.84 19.36 5.18
CA GLN A 47 -11.24 19.80 5.02
C GLN A 47 -11.70 20.58 6.27
N PRO A 48 -12.20 21.82 6.12
CA PRO A 48 -12.76 22.56 7.24
C PRO A 48 -14.07 21.94 7.73
N GLY A 49 -14.31 22.03 9.04
CA GLY A 49 -15.61 21.75 9.62
C GLY A 49 -16.62 22.87 9.33
N GLU A 50 -17.81 22.77 9.92
CA GLU A 50 -18.86 23.81 9.79
C GLU A 50 -18.39 25.18 10.31
N ASN A 51 -17.61 25.17 11.39
CA ASN A 51 -17.05 26.37 12.01
C ASN A 51 -15.54 26.43 11.78
N LEU A 52 -15.03 27.63 11.51
CA LEU A 52 -13.60 27.90 11.44
C LEU A 52 -13.04 28.26 12.83
N PRO A 53 -11.75 27.96 13.10
CA PRO A 53 -11.11 28.31 14.36
C PRO A 53 -11.04 29.83 14.52
N ARG A 54 -11.14 30.30 15.76
CA ARG A 54 -10.95 31.71 16.10
C ARG A 54 -9.49 32.11 15.89
N ALA A 55 -9.20 32.64 14.71
CA ALA A 55 -7.87 33.03 14.28
C ALA A 55 -7.90 34.42 13.63
N ALA A 56 -6.76 35.12 13.66
CA ALA A 56 -6.58 36.38 12.94
C ALA A 56 -6.63 36.16 11.41
N ALA A 57 -6.18 35.00 10.95
CA ALA A 57 -6.33 34.56 9.56
C ALA A 57 -6.37 33.02 9.48
N VAL A 58 -7.10 32.51 8.48
CA VAL A 58 -7.14 31.08 8.14
C VAL A 58 -6.86 30.96 6.65
N VAL A 59 -5.69 30.45 6.30
CA VAL A 59 -5.26 30.19 4.91
C VAL A 59 -5.45 28.71 4.65
N ASN A 60 -6.52 28.37 3.95
CA ASN A 60 -6.81 26.99 3.57
C ASN A 60 -7.56 26.97 2.23
N PRO A 61 -7.10 26.20 1.23
CA PRO A 61 -7.73 26.14 -0.09
C PRO A 61 -9.18 25.64 -0.06
N HIS A 62 -9.54 24.79 0.89
CA HIS A 62 -10.86 24.17 1.01
C HIS A 62 -11.89 25.03 1.77
N ARG A 63 -11.55 26.25 2.17
CA ARG A 63 -12.57 27.18 2.68
C ARG A 63 -13.63 27.41 1.61
N SER A 64 -14.89 27.47 2.05
CA SER A 64 -16.04 27.70 1.16
C SER A 64 -15.98 29.03 0.41
N ASP A 65 -15.29 30.03 0.97
CA ASP A 65 -15.09 31.35 0.39
C ASP A 65 -13.75 31.51 -0.35
N CYS A 66 -12.94 30.45 -0.48
CA CYS A 66 -11.65 30.53 -1.16
C CYS A 66 -11.84 30.55 -2.69
N PRO A 67 -11.37 31.60 -3.40
CA PRO A 67 -11.54 31.71 -4.85
C PRO A 67 -10.52 30.92 -5.67
N SER A 68 -9.51 30.29 -5.04
CA SER A 68 -8.47 29.54 -5.76
C SER A 68 -9.08 28.38 -6.56
N ASP A 69 -8.71 28.24 -7.83
CA ASP A 69 -9.14 27.12 -8.68
C ASP A 69 -8.47 25.80 -8.26
N PHE A 70 -7.21 25.87 -7.80
CA PHE A 70 -6.48 24.70 -7.35
C PHE A 70 -6.62 24.52 -5.84
N LYS A 71 -7.10 23.34 -5.43
CA LYS A 71 -7.43 23.04 -4.03
C LYS A 71 -6.52 22.00 -3.37
N GLU A 72 -5.68 21.32 -4.13
CA GLU A 72 -5.00 20.09 -3.70
C GLU A 72 -3.60 20.34 -3.12
N LEU A 73 -3.22 21.58 -2.79
CA LEU A 73 -1.92 21.88 -2.18
C LEU A 73 -1.74 21.10 -0.87
N CYS A 74 -0.53 20.59 -0.60
CA CYS A 74 -0.16 20.12 0.74
C CYS A 74 0.07 21.31 1.68
N GLY A 75 0.18 21.06 2.99
CA GLY A 75 0.48 22.12 3.97
C GLY A 75 1.72 22.97 3.62
N ALA A 76 2.81 22.36 3.16
CA ALA A 76 4.00 23.09 2.71
C ALA A 76 3.75 23.93 1.45
N GLY A 77 2.90 23.46 0.53
CA GLY A 77 2.49 24.23 -0.65
C GLY A 77 1.67 25.47 -0.28
N VAL A 78 0.80 25.36 0.74
CA VAL A 78 0.08 26.51 1.30
C VAL A 78 1.03 27.53 1.93
N VAL A 79 2.03 27.07 2.69
CA VAL A 79 3.06 27.95 3.26
C VAL A 79 3.88 28.63 2.16
N LEU A 80 4.21 27.92 1.08
CA LEU A 80 4.94 28.49 -0.05
C LEU A 80 4.18 29.67 -0.67
N LYS A 81 2.85 29.55 -0.82
CA LYS A 81 1.98 30.65 -1.26
C LYS A 81 1.95 31.80 -0.26
N LEU A 82 1.93 31.52 1.04
CA LEU A 82 1.97 32.55 2.07
C LEU A 82 3.28 33.35 2.00
N ILE A 83 4.43 32.68 1.90
CA ILE A 83 5.74 33.35 1.78
C ILE A 83 5.78 34.16 0.48
N SER A 84 5.29 33.60 -0.63
CA SER A 84 5.21 34.32 -1.91
C SER A 84 4.37 35.60 -1.79
N ALA A 85 3.26 35.56 -1.06
CA ALA A 85 2.43 36.74 -0.84
C ALA A 85 3.12 37.80 0.03
N ILE A 86 3.96 37.39 0.98
CA ILE A 86 4.79 38.30 1.80
C ILE A 86 5.86 38.98 0.94
N GLU A 87 6.48 38.25 0.02
CA GLU A 87 7.48 38.76 -0.94
C GLU A 87 6.86 39.45 -2.17
N GLY A 88 5.68 40.06 -2.03
CA GLY A 88 5.06 40.84 -3.11
C GLY A 88 4.53 40.03 -4.30
N GLY A 89 4.39 38.71 -4.15
CA GLY A 89 3.88 37.81 -5.17
C GLY A 89 4.95 37.13 -6.03
N ASP A 90 6.23 37.23 -5.68
CA ASP A 90 7.32 36.59 -6.43
C ASP A 90 7.41 35.08 -6.13
N TYR A 91 6.54 34.32 -6.78
CA TYR A 91 6.45 32.87 -6.62
C TYR A 91 7.71 32.15 -7.14
N GLU A 92 8.35 32.65 -8.19
CA GLU A 92 9.53 32.01 -8.77
C GLU A 92 10.72 32.09 -7.80
N CYS A 93 10.97 33.27 -7.20
CA CYS A 93 12.03 33.41 -6.21
C CYS A 93 11.82 32.47 -5.00
N ILE A 94 10.58 32.34 -4.52
CA ILE A 94 10.28 31.45 -3.40
C ILE A 94 10.44 29.97 -3.79
N ILE A 95 10.08 29.59 -5.01
CA ILE A 95 10.32 28.23 -5.51
C ILE A 95 11.83 27.96 -5.62
N GLU A 96 12.63 28.90 -6.12
CA GLU A 96 14.09 28.75 -6.17
C GLU A 96 14.72 28.59 -4.78
N GLN A 97 14.11 29.18 -3.74
CA GLN A 97 14.60 29.06 -2.38
C GLN A 97 14.12 27.78 -1.67
N PHE A 98 12.85 27.38 -1.83
CA PHE A 98 12.23 26.33 -1.00
C PHE A 98 11.61 25.17 -1.78
N GLY A 99 11.75 25.16 -3.11
CA GLY A 99 11.11 24.18 -3.99
C GLY A 99 11.49 22.73 -3.70
N ASP A 100 12.73 22.47 -3.28
CA ASP A 100 13.19 21.12 -2.93
C ASP A 100 12.47 20.56 -1.69
N ILE A 101 12.36 21.35 -0.62
CA ILE A 101 11.61 20.99 0.59
C ILE A 101 10.11 20.86 0.27
N ALA A 102 9.55 21.81 -0.50
CA ALA A 102 8.15 21.79 -0.88
C ALA A 102 7.79 20.57 -1.74
N ALA A 103 8.68 20.14 -2.65
CA ALA A 103 8.49 18.92 -3.43
C ALA A 103 8.52 17.66 -2.56
N ILE A 104 9.47 17.57 -1.61
CA ILE A 104 9.52 16.44 -0.67
C ILE A 104 8.23 16.38 0.16
N ALA A 105 7.75 17.51 0.66
CA ALA A 105 6.50 17.59 1.42
C ALA A 105 5.29 17.21 0.57
N THR A 106 5.18 17.74 -0.67
CA THR A 106 4.09 17.42 -1.60
C THR A 106 4.04 15.93 -1.94
N ILE A 107 5.21 15.32 -2.21
CA ILE A 107 5.30 13.88 -2.46
C ILE A 107 4.98 13.08 -1.19
N GLY A 108 5.47 13.52 -0.04
CA GLY A 108 5.31 12.81 1.22
C GLY A 108 3.90 12.84 1.80
N ASP A 109 3.13 13.87 1.45
CA ASP A 109 1.72 14.03 1.80
C ASP A 109 0.78 13.30 0.82
N VAL A 110 1.33 12.74 -0.26
CA VAL A 110 0.60 11.92 -1.24
C VAL A 110 -0.62 12.68 -1.82
N VAL A 111 -0.48 14.00 -1.98
CA VAL A 111 -1.48 14.82 -2.68
C VAL A 111 -1.33 14.68 -4.20
N SER A 112 -2.40 14.96 -4.94
CA SER A 112 -2.43 14.81 -6.39
C SER A 112 -1.38 15.70 -7.09
N ILE A 113 -0.55 15.09 -7.93
CA ILE A 113 0.53 15.73 -8.71
C ILE A 113 -0.04 16.25 -10.04
N LYS A 114 -0.99 17.18 -9.92
CA LYS A 114 -1.58 17.95 -11.03
C LYS A 114 -1.42 19.43 -10.77
N GLY A 115 -1.72 20.25 -11.79
CA GLY A 115 -1.74 21.71 -11.66
C GLY A 115 -0.50 22.27 -10.97
N GLU A 116 -0.71 22.99 -9.88
CA GLU A 116 0.37 23.65 -9.13
C GLU A 116 1.30 22.67 -8.41
N ASN A 117 0.76 21.57 -7.85
CA ASN A 117 1.60 20.53 -7.22
C ASN A 117 2.57 19.91 -8.22
N ARG A 118 2.12 19.68 -9.47
CA ARG A 118 3.00 19.18 -10.54
C ARG A 118 4.15 20.15 -10.83
N TYR A 119 3.87 21.46 -10.82
CA TYR A 119 4.90 22.49 -11.00
C TYR A 119 5.91 22.46 -9.86
N ILE A 120 5.44 22.52 -8.61
CA ILE A 120 6.27 22.47 -7.39
C ILE A 120 7.16 21.23 -7.40
N VAL A 121 6.57 20.05 -7.62
CA VAL A 121 7.29 18.79 -7.62
C VAL A 121 8.32 18.73 -8.74
N ARG A 122 7.98 19.19 -9.95
CA ARG A 122 8.93 19.18 -11.08
C ARG A 122 10.14 20.07 -10.79
N LYS A 123 9.92 21.32 -10.35
CA LYS A 123 11.00 22.25 -10.02
C LYS A 123 11.82 21.79 -8.82
N GLY A 124 11.15 21.36 -7.75
CA GLY A 124 11.83 20.86 -6.57
C GLY A 124 12.64 19.59 -6.81
N LEU A 125 12.21 18.68 -7.70
CA LEU A 125 13.02 17.53 -8.09
C LEU A 125 14.25 17.94 -8.92
N GLU A 126 14.13 18.93 -9.81
CA GLU A 126 15.28 19.51 -10.54
C GLU A 126 16.30 20.11 -9.56
N MET A 127 15.82 20.82 -8.54
CA MET A 127 16.65 21.40 -7.48
C MET A 127 17.27 20.32 -6.59
N LEU A 128 16.51 19.29 -6.21
CA LEU A 128 16.97 18.23 -5.31
C LEU A 128 18.16 17.45 -5.88
N LYS A 129 18.25 17.32 -7.21
CA LYS A 129 19.41 16.73 -7.91
C LYS A 129 20.71 17.49 -7.67
N ASN A 130 20.61 18.80 -7.43
CA ASN A 130 21.74 19.70 -7.26
C ASN A 130 21.59 20.53 -5.98
N THR A 131 21.00 19.97 -4.92
CA THR A 131 20.68 20.72 -3.71
C THR A 131 21.97 21.17 -3.00
N GLU A 132 22.02 22.44 -2.62
CA GLU A 132 23.10 23.00 -1.80
C GLU A 132 22.80 22.89 -0.30
N ARG A 133 21.60 22.38 0.07
CA ARG A 133 21.23 22.15 1.46
C ARG A 133 22.00 20.95 2.00
N LEU A 134 22.96 21.21 2.90
CA LEU A 134 23.84 20.17 3.46
C LEU A 134 23.05 19.01 4.08
N GLY A 135 21.98 19.31 4.81
CA GLY A 135 21.08 18.29 5.37
C GLY A 135 20.44 17.36 4.33
N LEU A 136 19.93 17.91 3.22
CA LEU A 136 19.33 17.10 2.16
C LEU A 136 20.39 16.31 1.39
N SER A 137 21.54 16.92 1.12
CA SER A 137 22.68 16.25 0.48
C SER A 137 23.14 15.04 1.28
N ALA A 138 23.38 15.21 2.59
CA ALA A 138 23.75 14.13 3.49
C ALA A 138 22.67 13.02 3.52
N LEU A 139 21.38 13.38 3.57
CA LEU A 139 20.29 12.41 3.56
C LEU A 139 20.21 11.62 2.24
N ILE A 140 20.39 12.27 1.09
CA ILE A 140 20.42 11.62 -0.24
C ILE A 140 21.58 10.63 -0.33
N GLU A 141 22.76 11.01 0.19
CA GLU A 141 23.90 10.11 0.26
C GLU A 141 23.59 8.85 1.09
N LYS A 142 22.98 9.01 2.28
CA LYS A 142 22.54 7.88 3.11
C LYS A 142 21.41 7.06 2.47
N CYS A 143 20.67 7.64 1.52
CA CYS A 143 19.72 6.87 0.72
C CYS A 143 20.42 5.94 -0.28
N GLY A 144 21.67 6.20 -0.65
CA GLY A 144 22.39 5.48 -1.69
C GLY A 144 21.85 5.77 -3.10
N ILE A 145 21.20 6.91 -3.30
CA ILE A 145 20.68 7.34 -4.60
C ILE A 145 21.75 8.18 -5.30
N LYS A 146 21.99 7.93 -6.58
CA LYS A 146 22.77 8.85 -7.41
C LYS A 146 21.89 10.05 -7.78
N ASN A 147 22.42 11.26 -7.70
CA ASN A 147 21.68 12.49 -7.98
C ASN A 147 20.88 12.44 -9.30
N ASP A 148 21.49 11.99 -10.39
CA ASP A 148 20.80 11.89 -11.70
C ASP A 148 19.56 10.98 -11.71
N ASN A 149 19.48 10.05 -10.75
CA ASN A 149 18.37 9.09 -10.61
C ASN A 149 17.28 9.58 -9.64
N ILE A 150 17.38 10.80 -9.10
CA ILE A 150 16.33 11.37 -8.25
C ILE A 150 15.11 11.68 -9.11
N ASN A 151 14.00 11.02 -8.77
CA ASN A 151 12.66 11.23 -9.30
C ASN A 151 11.62 11.10 -8.18
N SER A 152 10.34 11.34 -8.51
CA SER A 152 9.24 11.27 -7.54
C SER A 152 9.14 9.93 -6.82
N VAL A 153 9.40 8.82 -7.52
CA VAL A 153 9.40 7.46 -6.93
C VAL A 153 10.53 7.32 -5.90
N SER A 154 11.76 7.69 -6.25
CA SER A 154 12.88 7.63 -5.31
C SER A 154 12.66 8.55 -4.09
N ALA A 155 12.08 9.74 -4.29
CA ALA A 155 11.74 10.65 -3.20
C ALA A 155 10.69 10.02 -2.26
N ALA A 156 9.60 9.47 -2.81
CA ALA A 156 8.51 8.85 -2.06
C ALA A 156 8.95 7.62 -1.25
N PHE A 157 9.82 6.77 -1.80
CA PHE A 157 10.19 5.48 -1.19
C PHE A 157 11.52 5.48 -0.45
N MET A 158 12.35 6.52 -0.60
CA MET A 158 13.69 6.54 0.01
C MET A 158 13.92 7.78 0.86
N ILE A 159 13.60 8.99 0.38
CA ILE A 159 13.86 10.24 1.11
C ILE A 159 12.76 10.50 2.16
N VAL A 160 11.51 10.58 1.71
CA VAL A 160 10.33 10.81 2.56
C VAL A 160 10.27 9.84 3.76
N PRO A 161 10.46 8.52 3.61
CA PRO A 161 10.34 7.60 4.74
C PRO A 161 11.38 7.81 5.84
N ARG A 162 12.56 8.37 5.52
CA ARG A 162 13.59 8.69 6.52
C ARG A 162 13.23 9.92 7.33
N ILE A 163 12.74 10.96 6.66
CA ILE A 163 12.19 12.14 7.33
C ILE A 163 11.03 11.73 8.25
N ASN A 164 10.08 10.95 7.73
CA ASN A 164 8.89 10.50 8.47
C ASN A 164 9.20 9.50 9.58
N ALA A 165 10.35 8.82 9.55
CA ALA A 165 10.74 7.90 10.62
C ALA A 165 10.97 8.63 11.95
N SER A 166 11.46 9.87 11.90
CA SER A 166 11.67 10.70 13.11
C SER A 166 10.38 10.90 13.90
N GLY A 167 9.28 11.29 13.25
CA GLY A 167 8.00 11.49 13.92
C GLY A 167 7.29 10.21 14.38
N ARG A 168 7.74 9.04 13.89
CA ARG A 168 7.18 7.74 14.29
C ARG A 168 7.95 7.12 15.45
N PHE A 169 9.28 7.23 15.46
CA PHE A 169 10.16 6.50 16.39
C PHE A 169 10.92 7.38 17.37
N ALA A 170 10.94 8.70 17.15
CA ALA A 170 11.72 9.64 17.94
C ALA A 170 11.02 11.02 17.98
N SER A 171 11.80 12.08 18.05
CA SER A 171 11.31 13.45 17.96
C SER A 171 11.27 13.92 16.50
N PRO A 172 10.14 14.47 16.02
CA PRO A 172 10.08 15.17 14.73
C PRO A 172 11.10 16.31 14.58
N LYS A 173 11.60 16.84 15.71
CA LYS A 173 12.61 17.91 15.75
C LYS A 173 13.87 17.56 14.95
N LEU A 174 14.26 16.28 14.95
CA LEU A 174 15.45 15.81 14.26
C LEU A 174 15.39 16.07 12.75
N ALA A 175 14.21 15.88 12.13
CA ALA A 175 14.03 16.18 10.71
C ALA A 175 14.12 17.69 10.43
N VAL A 176 13.59 18.53 11.32
CA VAL A 176 13.69 19.99 11.19
C VAL A 176 15.15 20.45 11.34
N GLU A 177 15.86 19.90 12.32
CA GLU A 177 17.29 20.18 12.54
C GLU A 177 18.13 19.80 11.32
N LEU A 178 17.84 18.67 10.67
CA LEU A 178 18.48 18.31 9.40
C LEU A 178 18.25 19.37 8.32
N LEU A 179 16.97 19.73 8.08
CA LEU A 179 16.60 20.64 6.99
C LEU A 179 17.14 22.07 7.16
N MET A 180 17.45 22.45 8.40
CA MET A 180 18.04 23.74 8.76
C MET A 180 19.57 23.68 8.98
N CYS A 181 20.20 22.51 8.82
CA CYS A 181 21.60 22.34 9.15
C CYS A 181 22.52 23.04 8.14
N GLU A 182 23.42 23.89 8.64
CA GLU A 182 24.45 24.61 7.87
C GLU A 182 25.87 24.06 8.12
N ASN A 183 25.98 22.93 8.82
CA ASN A 183 27.25 22.26 9.10
C ASN A 183 27.25 20.82 8.54
N ASP A 184 28.24 20.50 7.71
CA ASP A 184 28.32 19.23 6.99
C ASP A 184 28.46 18.02 7.93
N GLU A 185 29.31 18.12 8.95
CA GLU A 185 29.51 17.06 9.94
C GLU A 185 28.22 16.78 10.73
N GLN A 186 27.56 17.85 11.21
CA GLN A 186 26.30 17.74 11.92
C GLN A 186 25.18 17.19 11.02
N ALA A 187 25.11 17.62 9.77
CA ALA A 187 24.16 17.09 8.78
C ALA A 187 24.36 15.58 8.57
N GLY A 188 25.62 15.13 8.48
CA GLY A 188 25.97 13.72 8.38
C GLY A 188 25.50 12.90 9.58
N ILE A 189 25.72 13.40 10.81
CA ILE A 189 25.28 12.76 12.06
C ILE A 189 23.76 12.62 12.10
N ILE A 190 23.03 13.71 11.83
CA ILE A 190 21.57 13.72 11.86
C ILE A 190 21.00 12.78 10.78
N ALA A 191 21.59 12.78 9.57
CA ALA A 191 21.18 11.89 8.48
C ALA A 191 21.37 10.40 8.83
N ASP A 192 22.47 10.06 9.52
CA ASP A 192 22.71 8.70 10.02
C ASP A 192 21.68 8.27 11.08
N GLU A 193 21.29 9.19 11.96
CA GLU A 193 20.25 8.94 12.95
C GLU A 193 18.88 8.70 12.28
N LEU A 194 18.47 9.56 11.34
CA LEU A 194 17.24 9.37 10.57
C LEU A 194 17.23 8.06 9.77
N ASN A 195 18.38 7.68 9.21
CA ASN A 195 18.52 6.39 8.53
C ASN A 195 18.37 5.21 9.52
N THR A 196 18.94 5.32 10.72
CA THR A 196 18.80 4.33 11.79
C THR A 196 17.35 4.18 12.22
N LEU A 197 16.63 5.28 12.44
CA LEU A 197 15.20 5.28 12.78
C LEU A 197 14.35 4.63 11.68
N ASN A 198 14.64 4.89 10.40
CA ASN A 198 13.94 4.23 9.30
C ASN A 198 14.23 2.72 9.25
N ASN A 199 15.44 2.29 9.60
CA ASN A 199 15.76 0.86 9.69
C ASN A 199 15.03 0.20 10.85
N GLN A 200 14.95 0.84 12.02
CA GLN A 200 14.14 0.38 13.14
C GLN A 200 12.66 0.27 12.77
N ARG A 201 12.12 1.27 12.06
CA ARG A 201 10.76 1.24 11.51
C ARG A 201 10.52 0.04 10.60
N LYS A 202 11.44 -0.24 9.67
CA LYS A 202 11.34 -1.41 8.78
C LYS A 202 11.44 -2.72 9.55
N GLN A 203 12.27 -2.79 10.58
CA GLN A 203 12.39 -3.99 11.41
C GLN A 203 11.08 -4.26 12.16
N ALA A 204 10.55 -3.27 12.87
CA ALA A 204 9.27 -3.38 13.58
C ALA A 204 8.12 -3.77 12.64
N GLU A 205 8.10 -3.23 11.42
CA GLU A 205 7.13 -3.60 10.38
C GLU A 205 7.23 -5.09 10.01
N ASN A 206 8.45 -5.60 9.79
CA ASN A 206 8.65 -7.01 9.46
C ASN A 206 8.34 -7.94 10.64
N ASP A 207 8.66 -7.54 11.87
CA ASP A 207 8.36 -8.30 13.08
C ASP A 207 6.86 -8.47 13.27
N ILE A 208 6.07 -7.40 13.06
CA ILE A 208 4.60 -7.46 13.13
C ILE A 208 4.06 -8.38 12.02
N ILE A 209 4.58 -8.29 10.80
CA ILE A 209 4.15 -9.18 9.70
C ILE A 209 4.41 -10.65 10.03
N ALA A 210 5.58 -10.98 10.58
CA ALA A 210 5.89 -12.34 11.01
C ALA A 210 4.94 -12.85 12.11
N LEU A 211 4.49 -11.97 13.02
CA LEU A 211 3.48 -12.32 14.01
C LEU A 211 2.09 -12.53 13.38
N ILE A 212 1.72 -11.74 12.37
CA ILE A 212 0.48 -11.92 11.61
C ILE A 212 0.50 -13.24 10.83
N GLU A 213 1.62 -13.57 10.18
CA GLU A 213 1.85 -14.86 9.53
C GLU A 213 1.62 -16.02 10.51
N LYS A 214 2.14 -15.91 11.73
CA LYS A 214 1.92 -16.90 12.79
C LYS A 214 0.43 -17.00 13.17
N GLN A 215 -0.27 -15.87 13.34
CA GLN A 215 -1.71 -15.88 13.66
C GLN A 215 -2.54 -16.55 12.56
N ILE A 216 -2.21 -16.33 11.29
CA ILE A 216 -2.88 -16.98 10.15
C ILE A 216 -2.66 -18.50 10.18
N ASN A 217 -1.45 -18.94 10.48
CA ASN A 217 -1.13 -20.36 10.55
C ASN A 217 -1.82 -21.06 11.74
N GLU A 218 -1.96 -20.37 12.87
CA GLU A 218 -2.66 -20.88 14.06
C GLU A 218 -4.18 -20.83 13.90
N ASN A 219 -4.71 -19.82 13.20
CA ASN A 219 -6.13 -19.66 12.93
C ASN A 219 -6.41 -19.31 11.45
N PRO A 220 -6.40 -20.31 10.56
CA PRO A 220 -6.71 -20.14 9.14
C PRO A 220 -8.04 -19.44 8.83
N GLN A 221 -9.01 -19.52 9.73
CA GLN A 221 -10.34 -18.93 9.56
C GLN A 221 -10.28 -17.39 9.54
N LEU A 222 -9.19 -16.77 9.99
CA LEU A 222 -9.00 -15.32 9.85
C LEU A 222 -9.05 -14.89 8.37
N LEU A 223 -8.56 -15.74 7.45
CA LEU A 223 -8.57 -15.43 6.02
C LEU A 223 -9.92 -15.69 5.34
N SER A 224 -10.87 -16.41 5.97
CA SER A 224 -12.20 -16.62 5.38
C SER A 224 -13.12 -15.39 5.55
N LYS A 225 -12.83 -14.55 6.55
CA LYS A 225 -13.54 -13.30 6.84
C LYS A 225 -13.52 -12.33 5.65
N ARG A 226 -14.52 -11.45 5.62
CA ARG A 226 -14.66 -10.40 4.59
C ARG A 226 -13.62 -9.30 4.81
N VAL A 227 -13.41 -8.94 6.08
CA VAL A 227 -12.40 -7.97 6.52
C VAL A 227 -11.37 -8.69 7.38
N LEU A 228 -10.09 -8.47 7.10
CA LEU A 228 -8.99 -9.02 7.88
C LEU A 228 -8.79 -8.17 9.13
N VAL A 229 -8.83 -8.79 10.30
CA VAL A 229 -8.57 -8.12 11.59
C VAL A 229 -7.45 -8.89 12.29
N PHE A 230 -6.33 -8.22 12.54
CA PHE A 230 -5.21 -8.77 13.29
C PHE A 230 -4.92 -7.91 14.52
N ARG A 231 -4.62 -8.57 15.64
CA ARG A 231 -4.42 -7.94 16.93
C ARG A 231 -3.14 -8.46 17.56
N GLY A 232 -2.36 -7.60 18.22
CA GLY A 232 -1.23 -8.03 19.03
C GLY A 232 -0.90 -7.07 20.15
N ASP A 233 -0.03 -7.50 21.05
CA ASP A 233 0.36 -6.72 22.22
C ASP A 233 1.54 -5.80 21.88
N ASN A 234 1.44 -4.53 22.27
CA ASN A 234 2.53 -3.55 22.20
C ASN A 234 3.19 -3.44 20.81
N TRP A 235 2.42 -3.63 19.74
CA TRP A 235 2.88 -3.29 18.39
C TRP A 235 3.04 -1.78 18.28
N HIS A 236 4.14 -1.35 17.67
CA HIS A 236 4.45 0.08 17.59
C HIS A 236 3.34 0.82 16.79
N HIS A 237 2.54 1.66 17.46
CA HIS A 237 1.39 2.37 16.84
C HIS A 237 1.81 3.26 15.65
N GLY A 238 3.04 3.79 15.63
CA GLY A 238 3.61 4.48 14.48
C GLY A 238 3.83 3.60 13.23
N VAL A 239 3.64 2.28 13.30
CA VAL A 239 3.93 1.29 12.23
C VAL A 239 2.68 0.54 11.77
N ILE A 240 1.69 0.33 12.64
CA ILE A 240 0.51 -0.51 12.34
C ILE A 240 -0.24 -0.09 11.06
N GLY A 241 -0.22 1.20 10.71
CA GLY A 241 -0.84 1.67 9.45
C GLY A 241 -0.08 1.30 8.18
N ILE A 242 1.25 1.12 8.27
CA ILE A 242 2.09 0.64 7.16
C ILE A 242 1.87 -0.87 7.00
N VAL A 243 1.82 -1.60 8.12
CA VAL A 243 1.48 -3.04 8.12
C VAL A 243 0.09 -3.26 7.54
N ALA A 244 -0.91 -2.47 7.94
CA ALA A 244 -2.27 -2.56 7.40
C ALA A 244 -2.29 -2.41 5.87
N ALA A 245 -1.47 -1.50 5.32
CA ALA A 245 -1.38 -1.29 3.88
C ALA A 245 -0.75 -2.50 3.18
N ARG A 246 0.35 -3.05 3.72
CA ARG A 246 0.99 -4.25 3.17
C ARG A 246 0.08 -5.47 3.19
N ILE A 247 -0.62 -5.72 4.30
CA ILE A 247 -1.55 -6.85 4.43
C ILE A 247 -2.77 -6.65 3.51
N ASN A 248 -3.25 -5.41 3.37
CA ASN A 248 -4.31 -5.06 2.43
C ASN A 248 -3.93 -5.35 0.97
N GLU A 249 -2.73 -4.95 0.55
CA GLU A 249 -2.19 -5.23 -0.79
C GLU A 249 -1.94 -6.74 -1.01
N HIS A 250 -1.34 -7.42 -0.02
CA HIS A 250 -0.95 -8.83 -0.13
C HIS A 250 -2.16 -9.76 -0.28
N PHE A 251 -3.21 -9.55 0.49
CA PHE A 251 -4.41 -10.40 0.44
C PHE A 251 -5.53 -9.84 -0.44
N GLY A 252 -5.42 -8.59 -0.90
CA GLY A 252 -6.50 -7.93 -1.64
C GLY A 252 -7.81 -7.91 -0.84
N LYS A 253 -7.76 -7.57 0.46
CA LYS A 253 -8.92 -7.45 1.35
C LYS A 253 -8.80 -6.27 2.30
N PRO A 254 -9.89 -5.55 2.67
CA PRO A 254 -9.84 -4.55 3.72
C PRO A 254 -9.21 -5.13 4.99
N CYS A 255 -8.34 -4.34 5.63
CA CYS A 255 -7.51 -4.81 6.73
C CYS A 255 -7.48 -3.81 7.89
N PHE A 256 -7.64 -4.32 9.11
CA PHE A 256 -7.57 -3.61 10.37
C PHE A 256 -6.46 -4.25 11.22
N ILE A 257 -5.49 -3.44 11.64
CA ILE A 257 -4.40 -3.85 12.53
C ILE A 257 -4.60 -3.14 13.86
N ILE A 258 -4.69 -3.92 14.94
CA ILE A 258 -4.97 -3.46 16.30
C ILE A 258 -3.78 -3.79 17.19
N THR A 259 -3.36 -2.82 18.00
CA THR A 259 -2.39 -3.03 19.07
C THR A 259 -3.04 -2.78 20.42
N ASP A 260 -2.83 -3.70 21.35
CA ASP A 260 -3.19 -3.49 22.75
C ASP A 260 -2.10 -2.66 23.44
N GLU A 261 -2.53 -1.64 24.17
CA GLU A 261 -1.68 -0.75 24.94
C GLU A 261 -1.81 -1.10 26.44
N ALA A 262 -0.78 -0.77 27.23
CA ALA A 262 -0.74 -1.11 28.65
C ALA A 262 -1.79 -0.38 29.52
N ASP A 263 -2.44 0.65 28.98
CA ASP A 263 -3.47 1.45 29.66
C ASP A 263 -4.89 0.87 29.57
N GLY A 264 -5.03 -0.33 28.99
CA GLY A 264 -6.33 -0.99 28.79
C GLY A 264 -7.11 -0.44 27.59
N MET A 265 -6.47 0.38 26.76
CA MET A 265 -6.96 0.77 25.44
C MET A 265 -6.23 0.00 24.35
N SER A 266 -6.87 -0.10 23.20
CA SER A 266 -6.24 -0.62 21.99
C SER A 266 -6.33 0.45 20.90
N ARG A 267 -5.23 0.62 20.16
CA ARG A 267 -5.16 1.54 19.01
C ARG A 267 -5.19 0.74 17.73
N GLY A 268 -5.86 1.28 16.71
CA GLY A 268 -5.98 0.59 15.45
C GLY A 268 -5.77 1.49 14.24
N SER A 269 -5.32 0.87 13.15
CA SER A 269 -5.26 1.48 11.82
C SER A 269 -5.90 0.54 10.81
N ALA A 270 -6.63 1.12 9.87
CA ALA A 270 -7.35 0.40 8.84
C ALA A 270 -6.95 0.88 7.43
N ARG A 271 -7.00 -0.04 6.47
CA ARG A 271 -6.78 0.19 5.04
C ARG A 271 -7.80 -0.58 4.21
N SER A 272 -8.26 0.04 3.13
CA SER A 272 -9.20 -0.58 2.19
C SER A 272 -9.07 0.02 0.79
N PHE A 273 -9.81 -0.53 -0.16
CA PHE A 273 -9.81 -0.11 -1.57
C PHE A 273 -11.21 -0.30 -2.17
N GLY A 274 -11.40 0.24 -3.37
CA GLY A 274 -12.64 0.11 -4.11
C GLY A 274 -13.81 0.79 -3.40
N SER A 275 -14.95 0.10 -3.34
CA SER A 275 -16.19 0.63 -2.75
C SER A 275 -16.29 0.48 -1.24
N PHE A 276 -15.39 -0.24 -0.58
CA PHE A 276 -15.41 -0.38 0.88
C PHE A 276 -14.88 0.90 1.51
N SER A 277 -15.67 1.53 2.39
CA SER A 277 -15.28 2.77 3.08
C SER A 277 -14.88 2.48 4.53
N VAL A 278 -13.62 2.72 4.87
CA VAL A 278 -13.13 2.61 6.26
C VAL A 278 -13.88 3.56 7.17
N PHE A 279 -14.06 4.82 6.77
CA PHE A 279 -14.79 5.80 7.58
C PHE A 279 -16.23 5.33 7.91
N LYS A 280 -17.01 4.89 6.91
CA LYS A 280 -18.38 4.40 7.14
C LYS A 280 -18.40 3.15 8.03
N CYS A 281 -17.43 2.25 7.88
CA CYS A 281 -17.31 1.08 8.73
C CYS A 281 -17.02 1.46 10.19
N LEU A 282 -16.12 2.43 10.42
CA LEU A 282 -15.81 2.92 11.76
C LEU A 282 -16.98 3.67 12.38
N ASP A 283 -17.70 4.48 11.59
CA ASP A 283 -18.90 5.19 12.01
C ASP A 283 -20.03 4.23 12.43
N PHE A 284 -20.23 3.15 11.67
CA PHE A 284 -21.13 2.06 12.05
C PHE A 284 -20.75 1.40 13.38
N CYS A 285 -19.47 1.42 13.74
CA CYS A 285 -18.94 0.88 14.99
C CYS A 285 -18.77 1.93 16.10
N SER A 286 -19.22 3.17 15.89
CA SER A 286 -18.92 4.33 16.74
C SER A 286 -19.22 4.13 18.24
N GLU A 287 -20.26 3.37 18.59
CA GLU A 287 -20.61 3.08 19.99
C GLU A 287 -19.53 2.33 20.79
N LEU A 288 -18.64 1.60 20.10
CA LEU A 288 -17.53 0.85 20.71
C LEU A 288 -16.23 1.67 20.71
N LEU A 289 -16.17 2.76 19.96
CA LEU A 289 -14.95 3.52 19.73
C LEU A 289 -14.86 4.72 20.68
N VAL A 290 -13.69 4.91 21.27
CA VAL A 290 -13.37 6.09 22.08
C VAL A 290 -13.09 7.29 21.17
N LYS A 291 -12.40 7.05 20.06
CA LYS A 291 -12.07 8.04 19.04
C LYS A 291 -11.87 7.32 17.72
N PHE A 292 -12.30 7.92 16.63
CA PHE A 292 -11.99 7.44 15.29
C PHE A 292 -11.96 8.59 14.27
N GLY A 293 -11.38 8.31 13.13
CA GLY A 293 -11.34 9.23 11.99
C GLY A 293 -10.71 8.56 10.77
N GLY A 294 -10.79 9.23 9.63
CA GLY A 294 -10.24 8.72 8.38
C GLY A 294 -11.07 9.14 7.18
N HIS A 295 -10.82 8.46 6.06
CA HIS A 295 -11.51 8.62 4.80
C HIS A 295 -11.86 7.24 4.23
N MET A 296 -12.18 7.18 2.94
CA MET A 296 -12.59 5.95 2.27
C MET A 296 -11.53 4.83 2.34
N GLY A 297 -10.27 5.12 1.96
CA GLY A 297 -9.20 4.12 1.90
C GLY A 297 -8.42 3.87 3.19
N ALA A 298 -8.51 4.75 4.20
CA ALA A 298 -7.72 4.65 5.41
C ALA A 298 -8.40 5.28 6.63
N GLY A 299 -8.08 4.79 7.83
CA GLY A 299 -8.59 5.37 9.07
C GLY A 299 -7.82 4.88 10.29
N GLY A 300 -7.99 5.59 11.40
CA GLY A 300 -7.41 5.29 12.69
C GLY A 300 -8.47 5.37 13.78
N PHE A 301 -8.32 4.55 14.82
CA PHE A 301 -9.30 4.46 15.90
C PHE A 301 -8.66 4.02 17.23
N SER A 302 -9.38 4.24 18.31
CA SER A 302 -9.10 3.67 19.63
C SER A 302 -10.36 3.05 20.22
N VAL A 303 -10.21 1.88 20.82
CA VAL A 303 -11.27 1.05 21.41
C VAL A 303 -10.79 0.54 22.76
N LYS A 304 -11.68 0.27 23.72
CA LYS A 304 -11.26 -0.40 24.95
C LYS A 304 -10.79 -1.81 24.63
N THR A 305 -9.72 -2.27 25.26
CA THR A 305 -9.15 -3.60 24.98
C THR A 305 -10.15 -4.74 25.23
N SER A 306 -11.11 -4.54 26.15
CA SER A 306 -12.22 -5.46 26.43
C SER A 306 -13.24 -5.57 25.28
N ASP A 307 -13.36 -4.53 24.46
CA ASP A 307 -14.43 -4.38 23.47
C ASP A 307 -13.97 -4.76 22.05
N VAL A 308 -12.68 -5.10 21.88
CA VAL A 308 -12.07 -5.42 20.58
C VAL A 308 -12.76 -6.59 19.88
N GLU A 309 -13.19 -7.61 20.61
CA GLU A 309 -13.90 -8.75 20.01
C GLU A 309 -15.29 -8.34 19.50
N ALA A 310 -16.04 -7.55 20.28
CA ALA A 310 -17.31 -6.99 19.85
C ALA A 310 -17.12 -6.09 18.61
N PHE A 311 -16.03 -5.34 18.58
CA PHE A 311 -15.67 -4.47 17.47
C PHE A 311 -15.34 -5.25 16.18
N ASP A 312 -14.54 -6.31 16.24
CA ASP A 312 -14.30 -7.19 15.07
C ASP A 312 -15.62 -7.76 14.53
N ASN A 313 -16.47 -8.28 15.41
CA ASN A 313 -17.79 -8.80 15.01
C ASN A 313 -18.64 -7.75 14.29
N LYS A 314 -18.66 -6.51 14.79
CA LYS A 314 -19.42 -5.40 14.19
C LYS A 314 -18.83 -4.94 12.84
N ILE A 315 -17.51 -5.04 12.65
CA ILE A 315 -16.86 -4.84 11.35
C ILE A 315 -17.34 -5.90 10.35
N GLN A 316 -17.38 -7.18 10.75
CA GLN A 316 -17.85 -8.25 9.87
C GLN A 316 -19.33 -8.09 9.52
N GLU A 317 -20.14 -7.66 10.48
CA GLU A 317 -21.56 -7.33 10.27
C GLU A 317 -21.74 -6.22 9.23
N TYR A 318 -21.03 -5.10 9.37
CA TYR A 318 -21.04 -4.02 8.37
C TYR A 318 -20.67 -4.55 6.99
N ALA A 319 -19.61 -5.35 6.88
CA ALA A 319 -19.19 -5.92 5.61
C ALA A 319 -20.26 -6.85 5.01
N GLY A 320 -20.92 -7.68 5.82
CA GLY A 320 -22.00 -8.55 5.35
C GLY A 320 -23.26 -7.82 4.91
N LEU A 321 -23.66 -6.75 5.62
CA LEU A 321 -24.87 -5.98 5.33
C LEU A 321 -24.73 -5.09 4.09
N TYR A 322 -23.57 -4.44 3.92
CA TYR A 322 -23.38 -3.42 2.90
C TYR A 322 -22.56 -3.89 1.69
N HIS A 323 -21.91 -5.05 1.78
CA HIS A 323 -21.07 -5.60 0.71
C HIS A 323 -21.32 -7.10 0.53
N ASP A 324 -22.41 -7.47 -0.14
CA ASP A 324 -22.69 -8.87 -0.50
C ASP A 324 -21.52 -9.50 -1.28
N THR A 325 -20.99 -8.76 -2.24
CA THR A 325 -19.69 -9.04 -2.90
C THR A 325 -18.67 -7.99 -2.47
N MET A 326 -17.53 -8.45 -1.95
CA MET A 326 -16.43 -7.56 -1.59
C MET A 326 -15.76 -6.97 -2.86
N PRO A 327 -15.23 -5.73 -2.80
CA PRO A 327 -14.49 -5.18 -3.92
C PRO A 327 -13.28 -6.07 -4.26
N VAL A 328 -12.96 -6.15 -5.56
CA VAL A 328 -11.82 -6.90 -6.06
C VAL A 328 -10.64 -5.94 -6.23
N PHE A 329 -9.50 -6.29 -5.65
CA PHE A 329 -8.26 -5.56 -5.89
C PHE A 329 -7.88 -5.71 -7.36
N SER A 330 -7.73 -4.60 -8.08
CA SER A 330 -7.51 -4.61 -9.52
C SER A 330 -6.48 -3.56 -9.94
N VAL A 331 -5.67 -3.92 -10.93
CA VAL A 331 -4.75 -3.02 -11.62
C VAL A 331 -5.32 -2.72 -13.00
N SER A 332 -5.44 -1.45 -13.33
CA SER A 332 -5.92 -1.00 -14.64
C SER A 332 -4.74 -0.57 -15.51
N ALA A 333 -4.77 -0.93 -16.79
CA ALA A 333 -3.79 -0.51 -17.77
C ALA A 333 -4.41 0.50 -18.73
N ASP A 334 -3.63 1.48 -19.16
CA ASP A 334 -4.07 2.56 -20.04
C ASP A 334 -4.25 2.06 -21.48
N LYS A 335 -3.44 1.10 -21.91
CA LYS A 335 -3.42 0.64 -23.30
C LYS A 335 -2.90 -0.79 -23.47
N VAL A 336 -3.47 -1.55 -24.41
CA VAL A 336 -2.82 -2.74 -24.96
C VAL A 336 -1.77 -2.31 -25.98
N ILE A 337 -0.49 -2.60 -25.71
CA ILE A 337 0.62 -2.15 -26.56
C ILE A 337 0.90 -3.14 -27.69
N MET A 338 1.27 -2.65 -28.86
CA MET A 338 1.72 -3.48 -29.99
C MET A 338 3.25 -3.64 -30.01
N PRO A 339 3.79 -4.76 -30.57
CA PRO A 339 5.24 -5.02 -30.57
C PRO A 339 6.11 -3.89 -31.14
N ASP A 340 5.67 -3.25 -32.22
CA ASP A 340 6.36 -2.18 -32.94
C ASP A 340 6.37 -0.84 -32.18
N GLU A 341 5.45 -0.68 -31.23
CA GLU A 341 5.39 0.50 -30.35
C GLU A 341 6.44 0.44 -29.22
N ILE A 342 7.00 -0.73 -28.94
CA ILE A 342 8.02 -0.95 -27.90
C ILE A 342 9.40 -0.58 -28.46
N ASN A 343 9.66 0.73 -28.55
CA ASN A 343 10.92 1.28 -29.02
C ASN A 343 11.34 2.51 -28.18
N THR A 344 12.62 2.86 -28.21
CA THR A 344 13.19 3.90 -27.34
C THR A 344 12.61 5.30 -27.61
N GLU A 345 12.21 5.60 -28.84
CA GLU A 345 11.60 6.89 -29.20
C GLU A 345 10.24 7.06 -28.51
N ASN A 346 9.35 6.07 -28.64
CA ASN A 346 8.04 6.07 -27.99
C ASN A 346 8.15 6.10 -26.47
N ILE A 347 9.03 5.29 -25.88
CA ILE A 347 9.19 5.26 -24.41
C ILE A 347 9.77 6.58 -23.90
N ARG A 348 10.71 7.22 -24.61
CA ARG A 348 11.21 8.56 -24.24
C ARG A 348 10.09 9.60 -24.30
N GLY A 349 9.19 9.46 -25.26
CA GLY A 349 8.00 10.32 -25.37
C GLY A 349 7.14 10.35 -24.11
N LEU A 350 7.18 9.31 -23.26
CA LEU A 350 6.44 9.27 -22.00
C LEU A 350 7.05 10.18 -20.90
N GLU A 351 8.32 10.59 -21.02
CA GLU A 351 8.99 11.44 -20.03
C GLU A 351 8.30 12.81 -19.87
N VAL A 352 7.53 13.27 -20.87
CA VAL A 352 6.73 14.51 -20.77
C VAL A 352 5.62 14.42 -19.71
N LEU A 353 5.20 13.19 -19.37
CA LEU A 353 4.19 12.91 -18.36
C LEU A 353 4.78 12.93 -16.94
N GLU A 354 6.09 12.92 -16.78
CA GLU A 354 6.73 13.04 -15.47
C GLU A 354 6.59 14.45 -14.87
N PRO A 355 6.52 14.58 -13.53
CA PRO A 355 6.71 13.54 -12.52
C PRO A 355 5.46 12.68 -12.27
N PHE A 356 5.65 11.38 -12.03
CA PHE A 356 4.57 10.44 -11.68
C PHE A 356 4.28 10.41 -10.17
N GLY A 357 3.04 10.13 -9.78
CA GLY A 357 2.63 9.97 -8.38
C GLY A 357 1.10 9.96 -8.25
N GLU A 358 0.58 10.31 -7.08
CA GLU A 358 -0.87 10.39 -6.87
C GLU A 358 -1.51 11.34 -7.89
N GLY A 359 -2.67 10.98 -8.44
CA GLY A 359 -3.33 11.74 -9.52
C GLY A 359 -2.62 11.69 -10.90
N ASN A 360 -1.36 11.30 -11.00
CA ASN A 360 -0.62 11.15 -12.27
C ASN A 360 0.24 9.87 -12.24
N PRO A 361 -0.36 8.67 -12.24
CA PRO A 361 0.38 7.42 -12.16
C PRO A 361 1.26 7.20 -13.41
N GLU A 362 2.26 6.33 -13.27
CA GLU A 362 3.06 5.86 -14.39
C GLU A 362 2.18 5.08 -15.38
N PRO A 363 2.27 5.33 -16.71
CA PRO A 363 1.47 4.62 -17.69
C PRO A 363 1.70 3.10 -17.64
N LEU A 364 0.59 2.36 -17.61
CA LEU A 364 0.57 0.91 -17.59
C LEU A 364 0.06 0.34 -18.92
N PHE A 365 0.76 -0.67 -19.41
CA PHE A 365 0.49 -1.30 -20.70
C PHE A 365 0.22 -2.78 -20.54
N ILE A 366 -0.76 -3.29 -21.29
CA ILE A 366 -0.97 -4.74 -21.44
C ILE A 366 -0.10 -5.24 -22.58
N VAL A 367 0.80 -6.17 -22.26
CA VAL A 367 1.49 -7.03 -23.23
C VAL A 367 0.74 -8.35 -23.29
N ASN A 368 0.00 -8.56 -24.38
CA ASN A 368 -0.92 -9.70 -24.52
C ASN A 368 -0.22 -10.91 -25.20
N GLY A 369 0.10 -11.94 -24.44
CA GLY A 369 0.60 -13.22 -24.96
C GLY A 369 2.08 -13.23 -25.36
N ALA A 370 2.95 -12.54 -24.61
CA ALA A 370 4.40 -12.64 -24.80
C ALA A 370 4.92 -14.03 -24.41
N VAL A 371 5.89 -14.54 -25.19
CA VAL A 371 6.59 -15.79 -24.90
C VAL A 371 7.76 -15.50 -23.97
N VAL A 372 7.90 -16.28 -22.90
CA VAL A 372 9.01 -16.16 -21.95
C VAL A 372 10.22 -16.90 -22.51
N ASP A 373 11.22 -16.17 -22.99
CA ASP A 373 12.43 -16.74 -23.59
C ASP A 373 13.46 -17.15 -22.53
N ASN A 374 13.60 -16.35 -21.47
CA ASN A 374 14.52 -16.63 -20.38
C ASN A 374 14.03 -16.08 -19.03
N ILE A 375 14.47 -16.71 -17.94
CA ILE A 375 14.20 -16.32 -16.56
C ILE A 375 15.55 -16.22 -15.85
N ILE A 376 15.91 -15.03 -15.38
CA ILE A 376 17.22 -14.72 -14.83
C ILE A 376 17.06 -14.24 -13.40
N SER A 377 17.75 -14.91 -12.48
CA SER A 377 17.84 -14.50 -11.07
C SER A 377 18.77 -13.29 -10.92
N LEU A 378 18.34 -12.27 -10.19
CA LEU A 378 19.11 -11.08 -9.88
C LEU A 378 19.23 -10.89 -8.36
N SER A 379 20.26 -10.17 -7.92
CA SER A 379 20.49 -9.81 -6.51
C SER A 379 20.37 -11.00 -5.55
N ASN A 380 21.12 -12.07 -5.82
CA ASN A 380 21.12 -13.31 -5.05
C ASN A 380 19.73 -13.97 -4.89
N GLY A 381 18.87 -13.86 -5.90
CA GLY A 381 17.54 -14.47 -5.88
C GLY A 381 16.42 -13.57 -5.39
N LEU A 382 16.70 -12.33 -4.98
CA LEU A 382 15.65 -11.42 -4.51
C LEU A 382 14.76 -10.89 -5.65
N HIS A 383 15.26 -10.82 -6.87
CA HIS A 383 14.54 -10.24 -8.02
C HIS A 383 14.60 -11.19 -9.21
N THR A 384 13.59 -11.10 -10.09
CA THR A 384 13.58 -11.82 -11.35
C THR A 384 13.65 -10.86 -12.53
N LYS A 385 14.46 -11.20 -13.53
CA LYS A 385 14.42 -10.60 -14.86
C LYS A 385 13.94 -11.62 -15.88
N LEU A 386 12.86 -11.28 -16.57
CA LEU A 386 12.34 -12.04 -17.70
C LEU A 386 12.89 -11.46 -18.99
N VAL A 387 13.25 -12.33 -19.94
CA VAL A 387 13.45 -11.95 -21.34
C VAL A 387 12.19 -12.36 -22.08
N LEU A 388 11.46 -11.38 -22.60
CA LEU A 388 10.16 -11.59 -23.23
C LEU A 388 10.25 -11.39 -24.74
N LYS A 389 9.66 -12.32 -25.50
CA LYS A 389 9.48 -12.21 -26.94
C LYS A 389 8.02 -11.91 -27.24
N TYR A 390 7.74 -10.75 -27.80
CA TYR A 390 6.42 -10.29 -28.18
C TYR A 390 6.41 -9.89 -29.65
N GLY A 391 5.79 -10.70 -30.51
CA GLY A 391 5.93 -10.56 -31.96
C GLY A 391 7.39 -10.67 -32.40
N ASN A 392 7.88 -9.61 -33.07
CA ASN A 392 9.28 -9.49 -33.50
C ASN A 392 10.17 -8.76 -32.47
N THR A 393 9.58 -8.28 -31.37
CA THR A 393 10.28 -7.49 -30.36
C THR A 393 10.74 -8.37 -29.21
N VAL A 394 11.96 -8.14 -28.74
CA VAL A 394 12.52 -8.77 -27.55
C VAL A 394 12.93 -7.67 -26.58
N PHE A 395 12.49 -7.78 -25.32
CA PHE A 395 12.81 -6.81 -24.28
C PHE A 395 12.93 -7.49 -22.92
N GLU A 396 13.57 -6.80 -21.98
CA GLU A 396 13.73 -7.26 -20.61
C GLU A 396 12.58 -6.74 -19.75
N ALA A 397 12.06 -7.57 -18.83
CA ALA A 397 11.04 -7.19 -17.87
C ALA A 397 11.47 -7.58 -16.45
N LEU A 398 11.48 -6.61 -15.54
CA LEU A 398 11.94 -6.75 -14.16
C LEU A 398 10.75 -6.97 -13.21
N MET A 399 10.92 -7.93 -12.30
CA MET A 399 10.01 -8.23 -11.20
C MET A 399 10.78 -8.04 -9.88
N PHE A 400 10.51 -6.93 -9.21
CA PHE A 400 11.17 -6.61 -7.93
C PHE A 400 10.57 -7.42 -6.79
N ARG A 401 11.44 -7.88 -5.89
CA ARG A 401 11.10 -8.72 -4.73
C ARG A 401 10.30 -9.98 -5.09
N THR A 402 10.51 -10.50 -6.30
CA THR A 402 9.90 -11.74 -6.77
C THR A 402 10.99 -12.74 -7.12
N PRO A 403 11.33 -13.67 -6.20
CA PRO A 403 12.29 -14.72 -6.47
C PRO A 403 11.85 -15.63 -7.63
N PRO A 404 12.77 -16.12 -8.48
CA PRO A 404 12.38 -16.96 -9.63
C PRO A 404 11.68 -18.27 -9.25
N ASP A 405 11.96 -18.81 -8.05
CA ASP A 405 11.39 -20.04 -7.52
C ASP A 405 9.96 -19.88 -7.00
N THR A 406 9.51 -18.64 -6.74
CA THR A 406 8.10 -18.36 -6.41
C THR A 406 7.23 -18.17 -7.65
N LEU A 407 7.84 -18.01 -8.83
CA LEU A 407 7.11 -17.76 -10.07
C LEU A 407 6.44 -19.01 -10.63
N SER A 408 5.23 -18.80 -11.12
CA SER A 408 4.46 -19.79 -11.88
C SER A 408 4.92 -19.91 -13.35
N ILE A 409 5.80 -18.99 -13.77
CA ILE A 409 6.19 -18.76 -15.15
C ILE A 409 7.27 -19.77 -15.56
N ARG A 410 7.08 -20.41 -16.72
CA ARG A 410 8.08 -21.30 -17.32
C ARG A 410 8.57 -20.80 -18.66
N LYS A 411 9.84 -21.08 -18.95
CA LYS A 411 10.44 -20.81 -20.27
C LYS A 411 9.64 -21.50 -21.38
N GLY A 412 9.41 -20.79 -22.47
CA GLY A 412 8.65 -21.22 -23.64
C GLY A 412 7.14 -21.03 -23.53
N GLU A 413 6.59 -20.74 -22.35
CA GLU A 413 5.17 -20.48 -22.19
C GLU A 413 4.78 -19.05 -22.59
N ARG A 414 3.49 -18.87 -22.93
CA ARG A 414 2.89 -17.56 -23.21
C ARG A 414 2.18 -17.01 -21.98
N TRP A 415 2.41 -15.73 -21.72
CA TRP A 415 1.87 -15.01 -20.57
C TRP A 415 1.42 -13.61 -20.98
N ASN A 416 0.43 -13.10 -20.25
CA ASN A 416 0.00 -11.71 -20.33
C ASN A 416 0.64 -10.94 -19.18
N PHE A 417 1.07 -9.71 -19.46
CA PHE A 417 1.71 -8.85 -18.47
C PHE A 417 1.05 -7.48 -18.47
N ILE A 418 0.88 -6.89 -17.29
CA ILE A 418 0.74 -5.45 -17.11
C ILE A 418 2.12 -4.92 -16.75
N VAL A 419 2.63 -3.98 -17.54
CA VAL A 419 3.97 -3.44 -17.37
C VAL A 419 3.98 -1.92 -17.47
N SER A 420 4.94 -1.28 -16.79
CA SER A 420 5.41 0.04 -17.20
C SER A 420 6.72 -0.10 -17.96
N PHE A 421 7.01 0.82 -18.88
CA PHE A 421 8.23 0.79 -19.69
C PHE A 421 9.18 1.91 -19.28
N GLU A 422 10.48 1.63 -19.36
CA GLU A 422 11.56 2.57 -19.07
C GLU A 422 12.73 2.40 -20.05
N ILE A 423 13.56 3.43 -20.15
CA ILE A 423 14.81 3.36 -20.92
C ILE A 423 15.94 2.91 -19.99
N ASN A 424 16.53 1.77 -20.30
CA ASN A 424 17.76 1.32 -19.64
C ASN A 424 18.98 1.84 -20.41
N ARG A 425 19.96 2.41 -19.70
CA ARG A 425 21.21 2.94 -20.26
C ARG A 425 22.39 2.11 -19.75
N TYR A 426 22.99 1.30 -20.63
CA TYR A 426 24.13 0.47 -20.26
C TYR A 426 25.26 0.58 -21.28
N LYS A 427 26.47 0.95 -20.82
CA LYS A 427 27.68 1.13 -21.64
C LYS A 427 27.45 2.00 -22.90
N GLY A 428 26.70 3.09 -22.74
CA GLY A 428 26.38 4.01 -23.84
C GLY A 428 25.34 3.51 -24.85
N ARG A 429 24.70 2.35 -24.60
CA ARG A 429 23.56 1.87 -25.38
C ARG A 429 22.27 2.05 -24.60
N GLU A 430 21.24 2.51 -25.29
CA GLU A 430 19.89 2.57 -24.76
C GLU A 430 19.08 1.38 -25.24
N SER A 431 18.28 0.80 -24.35
CA SER A 431 17.37 -0.30 -24.65
C SER A 431 16.07 -0.13 -23.87
N VAL A 432 14.96 -0.61 -24.41
CA VAL A 432 13.70 -0.64 -23.69
C VAL A 432 13.74 -1.75 -22.63
N SER A 433 13.37 -1.41 -21.42
CA SER A 433 13.13 -2.31 -20.29
C SER A 433 11.71 -2.10 -19.79
N ALA A 434 11.15 -3.10 -19.11
CA ALA A 434 9.84 -3.04 -18.51
C ALA A 434 9.92 -3.38 -17.01
N LYS A 435 8.99 -2.86 -16.22
CA LYS A 435 8.71 -3.28 -14.85
C LYS A 435 7.36 -3.97 -14.83
N VAL A 436 7.33 -5.23 -14.43
CA VAL A 436 6.08 -5.99 -14.33
C VAL A 436 5.32 -5.51 -13.10
N ARG A 437 4.06 -5.13 -13.30
CA ARG A 437 3.11 -4.79 -12.22
C ARG A 437 2.20 -5.97 -11.89
N ASP A 438 1.78 -6.72 -12.90
CA ASP A 438 0.95 -7.90 -12.74
C ASP A 438 1.12 -8.84 -13.94
N TYR A 439 0.78 -10.12 -13.79
CA TYR A 439 0.87 -11.11 -14.86
C TYR A 439 -0.17 -12.22 -14.70
N ARG A 440 -0.60 -12.80 -15.83
CA ARG A 440 -1.47 -13.99 -15.83
C ARG A 440 -1.15 -14.91 -16.99
N LYS A 441 -1.41 -16.21 -16.81
CA LYS A 441 -1.17 -17.19 -17.89
C LYS A 441 -2.05 -16.86 -19.10
N TYR A 442 -1.48 -16.97 -20.30
CA TYR A 442 -2.23 -16.74 -21.52
C TYR A 442 -3.37 -17.77 -21.65
N GLY A 443 -4.56 -17.31 -22.05
CA GLY A 443 -5.76 -18.15 -22.21
C GLY A 443 -6.67 -18.22 -20.98
N ILE A 444 -6.19 -17.85 -19.78
CA ILE A 444 -7.02 -17.83 -18.57
C ILE A 444 -8.00 -16.65 -18.61
N LYS A 445 -9.29 -16.95 -18.41
CA LYS A 445 -10.35 -15.94 -18.31
C LYS A 445 -10.42 -15.37 -16.89
N GLN A 446 -10.00 -14.12 -16.72
CA GLN A 446 -9.99 -13.45 -15.42
C GLN A 446 -11.36 -13.39 -14.73
N SER A 447 -12.45 -13.22 -15.48
CA SER A 447 -13.80 -13.21 -14.89
C SER A 447 -14.11 -14.52 -14.15
N LYS A 448 -13.74 -15.67 -14.73
CA LYS A 448 -13.93 -16.98 -14.10
C LYS A 448 -13.05 -17.18 -12.87
N TYR A 449 -11.82 -16.65 -12.90
CA TYR A 449 -10.91 -16.68 -11.75
C TYR A 449 -11.51 -15.90 -10.58
N ILE A 450 -11.93 -14.66 -10.81
CA ILE A 450 -12.53 -13.78 -9.80
C ILE A 450 -13.81 -14.39 -9.23
N GLU A 451 -14.70 -14.88 -10.10
CA GLU A 451 -15.94 -15.57 -9.70
C GLU A 451 -15.63 -16.79 -8.82
N SER A 452 -14.61 -17.58 -9.18
CA SER A 452 -14.18 -18.72 -8.37
C SER A 452 -13.64 -18.30 -6.99
N CYS A 453 -12.91 -17.18 -6.89
CA CYS A 453 -12.46 -16.63 -5.60
C CYS A 453 -13.65 -16.22 -4.72
N ASP A 454 -14.64 -15.54 -5.30
CA ASP A 454 -15.85 -15.13 -4.58
C ASP A 454 -16.64 -16.33 -4.05
N ILE A 455 -16.90 -17.32 -4.92
CA ILE A 455 -17.60 -18.56 -4.54
C ILE A 455 -16.85 -19.29 -3.43
N TYR A 456 -15.52 -19.41 -3.52
CA TYR A 456 -14.72 -20.04 -2.47
C TYR A 456 -14.82 -19.27 -1.14
N GLY A 457 -14.78 -17.93 -1.18
CA GLY A 457 -14.99 -17.10 -0.01
C GLY A 457 -16.36 -17.33 0.63
N ARG A 458 -17.43 -17.35 -0.17
CA ARG A 458 -18.80 -17.62 0.30
C ARG A 458 -18.94 -19.00 0.90
N TYR A 459 -18.30 -20.01 0.29
CA TYR A 459 -18.23 -21.36 0.83
C TYR A 459 -17.61 -21.37 2.23
N LEU A 460 -16.45 -20.73 2.41
CA LEU A 460 -15.76 -20.70 3.72
C LEU A 460 -16.59 -19.99 4.81
N ARG A 461 -17.46 -19.06 4.44
CA ARG A 461 -18.35 -18.34 5.36
C ARG A 461 -19.73 -18.97 5.52
N ASN A 462 -19.99 -20.10 4.88
CA ASN A 462 -21.31 -20.75 4.82
C ASN A 462 -22.42 -19.82 4.27
N GLU A 463 -22.09 -19.00 3.27
CA GLU A 463 -23.00 -18.04 2.62
C GLU A 463 -23.55 -18.56 1.25
N ILE A 464 -23.43 -19.86 1.01
CA ILE A 464 -24.00 -20.51 -0.17
C ILE A 464 -25.37 -21.07 0.19
N ASN A 465 -26.42 -20.52 -0.46
CA ASN A 465 -27.81 -20.94 -0.25
C ASN A 465 -28.38 -21.74 -1.43
N ASP A 466 -27.54 -22.12 -2.41
CA ASP A 466 -27.93 -22.79 -3.64
C ASP A 466 -27.26 -24.17 -3.75
N ALA A 467 -28.07 -25.23 -3.67
CA ALA A 467 -27.61 -26.62 -3.81
C ALA A 467 -26.98 -26.92 -5.18
N SER A 468 -27.33 -26.16 -6.23
CA SER A 468 -26.70 -26.30 -7.54
C SER A 468 -25.24 -25.82 -7.52
N LEU A 469 -24.94 -24.78 -6.75
CA LEU A 469 -23.58 -24.29 -6.57
C LEU A 469 -22.74 -25.27 -5.73
N TYR A 470 -23.32 -25.90 -4.70
CA TYR A 470 -22.67 -26.99 -3.97
C TYR A 470 -22.31 -28.17 -4.89
N ARG A 471 -23.19 -28.53 -5.83
CA ARG A 471 -22.89 -29.55 -6.86
C ARG A 471 -21.73 -29.15 -7.77
N GLU A 472 -21.62 -27.88 -8.12
CA GLU A 472 -20.55 -27.38 -8.98
C GLU A 472 -19.17 -27.43 -8.30
N ILE A 473 -19.10 -27.02 -7.02
CA ILE A 473 -17.85 -26.89 -6.29
C ILE A 473 -17.39 -28.21 -5.62
N CYS A 474 -18.31 -29.15 -5.37
CA CYS A 474 -17.97 -30.44 -4.78
C CYS A 474 -17.11 -31.27 -5.74
N PRO A 475 -15.87 -31.63 -5.37
CA PRO A 475 -14.98 -32.36 -6.27
C PRO A 475 -15.34 -33.85 -6.33
N SER A 476 -15.42 -34.39 -7.54
CA SER A 476 -15.53 -35.83 -7.76
C SER A 476 -14.23 -36.56 -7.40
N LYS A 477 -14.32 -37.87 -7.20
CA LYS A 477 -13.13 -38.73 -6.96
C LYS A 477 -12.10 -38.64 -8.09
N ALA A 478 -12.54 -38.48 -9.34
CA ALA A 478 -11.67 -38.33 -10.49
C ALA A 478 -10.90 -37.00 -10.44
N GLU A 479 -11.58 -35.91 -10.07
CA GLU A 479 -10.97 -34.58 -9.91
C GLU A 479 -10.01 -34.53 -8.72
N LEU A 480 -10.37 -35.11 -7.56
CA LEU A 480 -9.44 -35.27 -6.44
C LEU A 480 -8.18 -36.03 -6.86
N THR A 481 -8.34 -37.13 -7.60
CA THR A 481 -7.20 -37.91 -8.12
C THR A 481 -6.34 -37.08 -9.08
N LEU A 482 -6.95 -36.25 -9.91
CA LEU A 482 -6.25 -35.36 -10.83
C LEU A 482 -5.44 -34.32 -10.08
N VAL A 483 -6.05 -33.58 -9.14
CA VAL A 483 -5.35 -32.57 -8.33
C VAL A 483 -4.19 -33.22 -7.56
N TYR A 484 -4.43 -34.40 -6.97
CA TYR A 484 -3.39 -35.12 -6.24
C TYR A 484 -2.19 -35.51 -7.10
N LYS A 485 -2.41 -35.89 -8.37
CA LYS A 485 -1.32 -36.20 -9.31
C LYS A 485 -0.47 -34.98 -9.69
N TYR A 486 -1.04 -33.78 -9.61
CA TYR A 486 -0.33 -32.53 -9.86
C TYR A 486 0.48 -32.03 -8.67
N LEU A 487 0.18 -32.51 -7.45
CA LEU A 487 0.92 -32.16 -6.25
C LEU A 487 2.35 -32.70 -6.30
N GLY A 488 3.31 -31.77 -6.23
CA GLY A 488 4.72 -32.07 -6.09
C GLY A 488 5.18 -32.16 -4.63
N ASN A 489 6.39 -32.69 -4.45
CA ASN A 489 7.08 -32.65 -3.14
C ASN A 489 7.70 -31.28 -2.85
N SER A 490 7.92 -30.45 -3.89
CA SER A 490 8.35 -29.06 -3.75
C SER A 490 7.15 -28.15 -3.44
N LEU A 491 7.41 -27.00 -2.84
CA LEU A 491 6.43 -25.91 -2.72
C LEU A 491 5.92 -25.50 -4.10
N GLN A 492 4.61 -25.33 -4.20
CA GLN A 492 3.91 -24.91 -5.42
C GLN A 492 2.90 -23.82 -5.04
N ASN A 493 2.92 -22.69 -5.74
CA ASN A 493 1.88 -21.67 -5.60
C ASN A 493 0.54 -22.20 -6.15
N THR A 494 -0.59 -21.85 -5.52
CA THR A 494 -1.88 -22.44 -5.94
C THR A 494 -2.39 -21.89 -7.28
N ASP A 495 -2.06 -20.65 -7.66
CA ASP A 495 -2.43 -20.11 -8.98
C ASP A 495 -1.68 -20.84 -10.10
N SER A 496 -0.41 -21.20 -9.89
CA SER A 496 0.33 -22.11 -10.77
C SER A 496 -0.43 -23.40 -11.02
N MET A 497 -0.94 -24.02 -9.96
CA MET A 497 -1.66 -25.29 -10.04
C MET A 497 -2.97 -25.09 -10.79
N TYR A 498 -3.72 -24.05 -10.47
CA TYR A 498 -4.94 -23.69 -11.18
C TYR A 498 -4.69 -23.52 -12.68
N PHE A 499 -3.69 -22.74 -13.09
CA PHE A 499 -3.43 -22.51 -14.50
C PHE A 499 -3.08 -23.78 -15.30
N ASN A 500 -2.60 -24.83 -14.63
CA ASN A 500 -2.32 -26.12 -15.27
C ASN A 500 -3.51 -27.09 -15.23
N LEU A 501 -4.43 -26.89 -14.28
CA LEU A 501 -5.60 -27.72 -14.07
C LEU A 501 -6.87 -27.17 -14.75
N GLU A 502 -6.95 -25.86 -14.99
CA GLU A 502 -8.09 -25.18 -15.64
C GLU A 502 -8.44 -25.80 -17.01
N PRO A 503 -7.47 -26.17 -17.88
CA PRO A 503 -7.80 -26.84 -19.14
C PRO A 503 -8.51 -28.21 -18.98
N ASN A 504 -8.41 -28.82 -17.79
CA ASN A 504 -9.12 -30.05 -17.44
C ASN A 504 -10.49 -29.80 -16.79
N GLY A 505 -10.96 -28.54 -16.76
CA GLY A 505 -12.25 -28.14 -16.21
C GLY A 505 -12.26 -27.90 -14.69
N ILE A 506 -11.10 -27.87 -14.03
CA ILE A 506 -11.01 -27.59 -12.59
C ILE A 506 -11.05 -26.06 -12.36
N SER A 507 -12.11 -25.57 -11.73
CA SER A 507 -12.19 -24.18 -11.26
C SER A 507 -11.24 -23.95 -10.08
N LEU A 508 -10.86 -22.70 -9.83
CA LEU A 508 -10.00 -22.35 -8.69
C LEU A 508 -10.69 -22.71 -7.36
N CYS A 509 -12.00 -22.47 -7.26
CA CYS A 509 -12.80 -22.82 -6.07
C CYS A 509 -12.68 -24.33 -5.77
N LYS A 510 -12.91 -25.16 -6.80
CA LYS A 510 -12.80 -26.61 -6.66
C LYS A 510 -11.38 -27.07 -6.32
N LEU A 511 -10.36 -26.44 -6.91
CA LEU A 511 -8.97 -26.68 -6.53
C LEU A 511 -8.74 -26.39 -5.03
N LYS A 512 -9.14 -25.22 -4.55
CA LYS A 512 -8.95 -24.82 -3.15
C LYS A 512 -9.68 -25.78 -2.19
N ILE A 513 -10.90 -26.21 -2.53
CA ILE A 513 -11.64 -27.23 -1.77
C ILE A 513 -10.89 -28.58 -1.76
N CYS A 514 -10.35 -29.03 -2.90
CA CYS A 514 -9.50 -30.23 -2.94
C CYS A 514 -8.29 -30.09 -1.99
N LEU A 515 -7.64 -28.93 -1.97
CA LEU A 515 -6.51 -28.66 -1.09
C LEU A 515 -6.92 -28.64 0.39
N ASP A 516 -8.09 -28.09 0.72
CA ASP A 516 -8.65 -28.13 2.08
C ASP A 516 -8.93 -29.56 2.54
N ILE A 517 -9.53 -30.40 1.69
CA ILE A 517 -9.75 -31.84 1.94
C ILE A 517 -8.41 -32.55 2.16
N PHE A 518 -7.41 -32.28 1.32
CA PHE A 518 -6.10 -32.90 1.47
C PHE A 518 -5.38 -32.44 2.73
N ARG A 519 -5.55 -31.18 3.14
CA ARG A 519 -4.99 -30.66 4.40
C ARG A 519 -5.64 -31.36 5.60
N GLU A 520 -6.97 -31.48 5.61
CA GLU A 520 -7.73 -32.19 6.65
C GLU A 520 -7.25 -33.65 6.79
N LEU A 521 -6.94 -34.30 5.67
CA LEU A 521 -6.46 -35.68 5.63
C LEU A 521 -4.94 -35.83 5.86
N GLY A 522 -4.21 -34.74 6.14
CA GLY A 522 -2.76 -34.78 6.38
C GLY A 522 -1.91 -35.10 5.14
N ILE A 523 -2.47 -34.93 3.94
CA ILE A 523 -1.84 -35.24 2.66
C ILE A 523 -0.99 -34.06 2.15
N VAL A 524 -1.36 -32.84 2.53
CA VAL A 524 -0.66 -31.61 2.13
C VAL A 524 -0.42 -30.69 3.32
N SER A 525 0.62 -29.88 3.19
CA SER A 525 0.88 -28.71 4.02
C SER A 525 0.56 -27.48 3.17
N LEU A 526 -0.29 -26.60 3.70
CA LEU A 526 -0.62 -25.31 3.11
C LEU A 526 0.06 -24.19 3.91
N ASP A 527 0.76 -23.32 3.21
CA ASP A 527 1.16 -22.01 3.71
C ASP A 527 0.17 -21.01 3.12
N LEU A 528 -0.77 -20.57 3.96
CA LEU A 528 -1.88 -19.72 3.55
C LEU A 528 -1.47 -18.27 3.37
N TYR A 529 -0.36 -17.85 3.99
CA TYR A 529 0.15 -16.51 3.80
C TYR A 529 0.77 -16.36 2.42
N ASN A 530 1.63 -17.30 2.02
CA ASN A 530 2.27 -17.27 0.69
C ASN A 530 1.42 -17.91 -0.41
N ASP A 531 0.24 -18.44 -0.06
CA ASP A 531 -0.64 -19.22 -0.92
C ASP A 531 0.09 -20.34 -1.67
N THR A 532 0.83 -21.15 -0.91
CA THR A 532 1.58 -22.29 -1.43
C THR A 532 1.17 -23.61 -0.78
N VAL A 533 1.37 -24.69 -1.53
CA VAL A 533 1.09 -26.05 -1.12
C VAL A 533 2.28 -26.95 -1.41
N ARG A 534 2.50 -27.93 -0.52
CA ARG A 534 3.40 -29.05 -0.78
C ARG A 534 2.76 -30.35 -0.32
N ARG A 535 3.09 -31.44 -1.00
CA ARG A 535 2.70 -32.78 -0.59
C ARG A 535 3.48 -33.22 0.65
N ILE A 536 2.78 -33.85 1.59
CA ILE A 536 3.36 -34.54 2.74
C ILE A 536 3.44 -36.04 2.39
N PRO A 537 4.58 -36.70 2.62
CA PRO A 537 4.66 -38.15 2.55
C PRO A 537 3.70 -38.78 3.57
N VAL A 538 2.85 -39.69 3.10
CA VAL A 538 1.90 -40.43 3.95
C VAL A 538 2.24 -41.91 3.95
N ASP A 539 2.23 -42.51 5.14
CA ASP A 539 2.42 -43.95 5.29
C ASP A 539 1.10 -44.69 5.04
N GLY A 540 0.97 -45.29 3.84
CA GLY A 540 -0.18 -46.10 3.46
C GLY A 540 -1.26 -45.38 2.63
N LYS A 541 -2.41 -46.04 2.44
CA LYS A 541 -3.54 -45.49 1.67
C LYS A 541 -4.42 -44.62 2.56
N VAL A 542 -4.55 -43.35 2.22
CA VAL A 542 -5.48 -42.42 2.89
C VAL A 542 -6.89 -42.62 2.33
N ASN A 543 -7.88 -42.73 3.22
CA ASN A 543 -9.29 -42.90 2.85
C ASN A 543 -9.99 -41.53 2.73
N LEU A 544 -10.41 -41.17 1.52
CA LEU A 544 -11.14 -39.92 1.25
C LEU A 544 -12.47 -39.83 2.00
N GLY A 545 -13.11 -40.96 2.34
CA GLY A 545 -14.36 -40.99 3.11
C GLY A 545 -14.23 -40.49 4.55
N ASN A 546 -13.00 -40.30 5.04
CA ASN A 546 -12.75 -39.74 6.37
C ASN A 546 -12.77 -38.20 6.38
N SER A 547 -12.87 -37.55 5.22
CA SER A 547 -12.95 -36.09 5.12
C SER A 547 -14.33 -35.60 5.55
N GLU A 548 -14.39 -34.79 6.60
CA GLU A 548 -15.64 -34.16 7.04
C GLU A 548 -16.05 -33.07 6.04
N ILE A 549 -15.09 -32.37 5.46
CA ILE A 549 -15.33 -31.39 4.39
C ILE A 549 -16.09 -32.04 3.22
N LEU A 550 -15.58 -33.16 2.71
CA LEU A 550 -16.21 -33.87 1.59
C LEU A 550 -17.59 -34.40 1.97
N ARG A 551 -17.77 -34.91 3.20
CA ARG A 551 -19.08 -35.37 3.68
C ARG A 551 -20.10 -34.23 3.72
N ARG A 552 -19.76 -33.09 4.32
CA ARG A 552 -20.63 -31.91 4.41
C ARG A 552 -21.01 -31.37 3.03
N LEU A 553 -20.07 -31.35 2.09
CA LEU A 553 -20.33 -30.97 0.70
C LEU A 553 -21.36 -31.90 0.05
N ASN A 554 -21.26 -33.22 0.25
CA ASN A 554 -22.23 -34.19 -0.27
C ASN A 554 -23.59 -34.10 0.42
N GLU A 555 -23.65 -33.72 1.70
CA GLU A 555 -24.92 -33.49 2.43
C GLU A 555 -25.62 -32.20 1.99
N SER A 556 -24.90 -31.24 1.40
CA SER A 556 -25.41 -29.95 0.94
C SER A 556 -25.90 -29.97 -0.52
N ILE A 557 -25.76 -31.12 -1.20
CA ILE A 557 -26.20 -31.39 -2.58
C ILE A 557 -27.59 -32.04 -2.56
#